data_AF-A0A3B8WJ79-F1
#
_entry.id   AF-A0A3B8WJ79-F1
#
_cell.length_a   1.000
_cell.length_b   1.000
_cell.length_c   1.000
_cell.angle_alpha   90.00
_cell.angle_beta   90.00
_cell.angle_gamma   90.00
#
_symmetry.space_group_name_H-M   'P 1'
#
loop_
_entity.id
_entity.type
_entity.pdbx_description
1 polymer ?
#
loop_
_entity_poly.entity_id
_entity_poly.type
_entity_poly.pdbx_seq_one_letter_code
_entity_poly.pdbx_strand_id
1 'polypeptide(L)' 'LANLGADEEYQDILRAARFEKGLSEALDYLEKRNLVFRSGTGRYFLSSAGSYFLQQLVQEYEQS' A
#
# COMPACT_ATOMS: atom_id res chain seq x y z
N LEU A 1 0.44 -5.94 -10.01
CA LEU A 1 0.17 -4.55 -9.54
C LEU A 1 -0.37 -3.63 -10.63
N ALA A 2 -0.16 -3.90 -11.93
CA ALA A 2 -0.68 -3.06 -13.02
C ALA A 2 -2.21 -2.81 -12.94
N ASN A 3 -2.99 -3.81 -12.55
CA ASN A 3 -4.44 -3.67 -12.40
C ASN A 3 -4.84 -2.72 -11.26
N LEU A 4 -4.09 -2.72 -10.13
CA LEU A 4 -4.34 -1.80 -9.01
C LEU A 4 -4.00 -0.34 -9.37
N GLY A 5 -2.96 -0.14 -10.17
CA GLY A 5 -2.56 1.19 -10.63
C GLY A 5 -3.47 1.78 -11.71
N ALA A 6 -4.28 0.98 -12.37
CA ALA A 6 -5.18 1.42 -13.46
C ALA A 6 -6.62 1.67 -13.00
N ASP A 7 -6.95 1.32 -11.76
CA ASP A 7 -8.28 1.49 -11.18
C ASP A 7 -8.50 2.93 -10.72
N GLU A 8 -9.59 3.55 -11.16
CA GLU A 8 -9.91 4.95 -10.87
C GLU A 8 -10.18 5.19 -9.39
N GLU A 9 -10.83 4.26 -8.69
CA GLU A 9 -11.11 4.38 -7.26
C GLU A 9 -9.81 4.35 -6.46
N TYR A 10 -8.88 3.46 -6.80
CA TYR A 10 -7.57 3.42 -6.15
C TYR A 10 -6.73 4.67 -6.47
N GLN A 11 -6.85 5.26 -7.66
CA GLN A 11 -6.21 6.54 -7.95
C GLN A 11 -6.75 7.68 -7.09
N ASP A 12 -8.05 7.73 -6.86
CA ASP A 12 -8.65 8.76 -6.01
C ASP A 12 -8.22 8.63 -4.55
N ILE A 13 -8.14 7.40 -4.03
CA ILE A 13 -7.58 7.12 -2.70
C ILE A 13 -6.13 7.62 -2.59
N LEU A 14 -5.30 7.34 -3.61
CA LEU A 14 -3.90 7.78 -3.63
C LEU A 14 -3.79 9.31 -3.67
N ARG A 15 -4.62 10.00 -4.45
CA ARG A 15 -4.68 11.47 -4.49
C ARG A 15 -5.12 12.05 -3.16
N ALA A 16 -6.15 11.49 -2.52
CA ALA A 16 -6.62 11.91 -1.21
C ALA A 16 -5.52 11.76 -0.14
N ALA A 17 -4.70 10.71 -0.26
CA ALA A 17 -3.53 10.47 0.58
C ALA A 17 -2.28 11.31 0.20
N ARG A 18 -2.39 12.22 -0.79
CA ARG A 18 -1.31 13.08 -1.32
C ARG A 18 -0.16 12.32 -2.00
N PHE A 19 -0.43 11.16 -2.59
CA PHE A 19 0.50 10.45 -3.47
C PHE A 19 0.26 10.86 -4.93
N GLU A 20 0.86 11.97 -5.34
CA GLU A 20 0.68 12.57 -6.68
C GLU A 20 1.26 11.73 -7.81
N LYS A 21 2.27 10.89 -7.52
CA LYS A 21 2.88 9.95 -8.48
C LYS A 21 2.23 8.56 -8.44
N GLY A 22 1.09 8.44 -7.75
CA GLY A 22 0.28 7.23 -7.69
C GLY A 22 0.97 6.07 -6.98
N LEU A 23 0.75 4.85 -7.48
CA LEU A 23 1.10 3.61 -6.78
C LEU A 23 2.61 3.48 -6.51
N SER A 24 3.49 3.99 -7.38
CA SER A 24 4.94 3.85 -7.17
C SER A 24 5.40 4.63 -5.94
N GLU A 25 4.89 5.85 -5.75
CA GLU A 25 5.25 6.69 -4.61
C GLU A 25 4.68 6.16 -3.30
N ALA A 26 3.46 5.60 -3.32
CA ALA A 26 2.92 4.90 -2.18
C ALA A 26 3.78 3.68 -1.79
N LEU A 27 4.23 2.89 -2.77
CA LEU A 27 5.11 1.75 -2.50
C LEU A 27 6.48 2.19 -1.96
N ASP A 28 7.07 3.24 -2.52
CA ASP A 28 8.33 3.82 -2.02
C ASP A 28 8.17 4.35 -0.58
N TYR A 29 7.02 4.94 -0.26
CA TYR A 29 6.70 5.40 1.10
C TYR A 29 6.60 4.23 2.09
N LEU A 30 5.92 3.15 1.71
CA LEU A 30 5.80 1.94 2.54
C LEU A 30 7.15 1.24 2.72
N GLU A 31 8.00 1.23 1.69
CA GLU A 31 9.34 0.66 1.72
C GLU A 31 10.25 1.43 2.68
N LYS A 32 10.24 2.78 2.63
CA LYS A 32 10.96 3.65 3.58
C LYS A 32 10.59 3.43 5.05
N ARG A 33 9.38 2.92 5.30
CA ARG A 33 8.86 2.60 6.64
C ARG A 33 9.04 1.13 7.03
N ASN A 34 9.71 0.33 6.21
CA ASN A 34 9.91 -1.11 6.43
C ASN A 34 8.58 -1.88 6.58
N LEU A 35 7.49 -1.41 5.95
CA LEU A 35 6.20 -2.10 5.93
C LEU A 35 6.11 -3.09 4.76
N VAL A 36 6.77 -2.77 3.64
CA VAL A 36 6.88 -3.65 2.48
C VAL A 36 8.34 -3.79 2.07
N PHE A 37 8.67 -4.90 1.43
CA PHE A 37 9.96 -5.14 0.80
C PHE A 37 9.77 -5.58 -0.65
N ARG A 38 10.63 -5.11 -1.55
CA ARG A 38 10.63 -5.49 -2.96
C ARG A 38 11.37 -6.83 -3.15
N SER A 39 10.72 -7.81 -3.78
CA SER A 39 11.28 -9.12 -4.14
C SER A 39 11.41 -9.26 -5.65
N GLY A 40 12.27 -8.45 -6.25
CA GLY A 40 12.46 -8.38 -7.70
C GLY A 40 11.37 -7.58 -8.43
N THR A 41 11.33 -7.68 -9.76
CA THR A 41 10.52 -6.82 -10.61
C THR A 41 9.02 -6.99 -10.33
N GLY A 42 8.38 -5.92 -9.86
CA GLY A 42 6.92 -5.84 -9.66
C GLY A 42 6.37 -6.72 -8.53
N ARG A 43 7.24 -7.31 -7.69
CA ARG A 43 6.86 -8.19 -6.59
C ARG A 43 7.22 -7.53 -5.26
N TYR A 44 6.27 -7.56 -4.33
CA TYR A 44 6.42 -6.99 -2.99
C TYR A 44 5.86 -7.99 -1.97
N PHE A 45 6.43 -8.00 -0.79
CA PHE A 45 5.90 -8.73 0.35
C PHE A 45 5.81 -7.81 1.56
N LEU A 46 4.80 -8.02 2.40
CA LEU A 46 4.68 -7.31 3.66
C LEU A 46 5.73 -7.81 4.63
N SER A 47 6.33 -6.90 5.39
CA SER A 47 7.09 -7.27 6.58
C SER A 47 6.16 -7.83 7.66
N SER A 48 6.72 -8.42 8.72
CA SER A 48 5.91 -8.79 9.89
C SER A 48 5.17 -7.59 10.47
N ALA A 49 5.83 -6.43 10.54
CA ALA A 49 5.22 -5.18 10.98
C ALA A 49 4.11 -4.70 10.03
N GLY A 50 4.34 -4.75 8.71
CA GLY A 50 3.34 -4.38 7.71
C GLY A 50 2.10 -5.27 7.75
N SER A 51 2.31 -6.58 7.91
CA SER A 51 1.22 -7.56 8.05
C SER A 51 0.41 -7.32 9.32
N TYR A 52 1.07 -7.12 10.46
CA TYR A 52 0.41 -6.84 11.73
C TYR A 52 -0.39 -5.53 11.67
N PHE A 53 0.19 -4.46 11.13
CA PHE A 53 -0.51 -3.18 10.97
C PHE A 53 -1.77 -3.34 10.11
N LEU A 54 -1.66 -4.04 8.97
CA LEU A 54 -2.80 -4.26 8.08
C LEU A 54 -3.90 -5.09 8.77
N GLN A 55 -3.54 -6.12 9.53
CA GLN A 55 -4.50 -6.94 10.28
C GLN A 55 -5.26 -6.11 11.33
N GLN A 56 -4.55 -5.27 12.09
CA GLN A 56 -5.19 -4.37 13.05
C GLN A 56 -6.10 -3.36 12.35
N LEU A 57 -5.66 -2.79 11.23
CA LEU A 57 -6.48 -1.86 10.45
C LEU A 57 -7.79 -2.49 9.97
N VAL A 58 -7.73 -3.71 9.43
CA VAL A 58 -8.93 -4.44 8.98
C VAL A 58 -9.83 -4.75 10.17
N GLN A 59 -9.26 -5.23 11.28
CA GLN A 59 -10.01 -5.57 12.48
C GLN A 59 -10.77 -4.36 13.04
N GLU A 60 -10.14 -3.18 13.12
CA GLU A 60 -10.78 -1.95 13.59
C GLU A 60 -11.85 -1.45 12.61
N TYR A 61 -11.60 -1.55 11.31
CA TYR A 61 -12.59 -1.17 10.29
C TYR A 61 -13.85 -2.06 10.35
N GLU A 62 -13.69 -3.37 10.53
CA GLU A 62 -14.81 -4.32 10.63
C GLU A 62 -15.63 -4.16 11.93
N GLN A 63 -15.04 -3.56 12.96
CA GLN A 63 -15.71 -3.30 14.25
C GLN A 63 -16.41 -1.94 14.31
N SER A 64 -16.21 -1.08 13.32
CA SER A 64 -16.78 0.27 13.25
C SER A 64 -18.03 0.35 12.37
#